data_AF-A0A1F8KMG4-F1
#
_entry.id   AF-A0A1F8KMG4-F1
#
_cell.length_a   1.000
_cell.length_b   1.000
_cell.length_c   1.000
_cell.angle_alpha   90.00
_cell.angle_beta   90.00
_cell.angle_gamma   90.00
#
_symmetry.space_group_name_H-M   'P 1'
#
loop_
_entity.id
_entity.type
_entity.pdbx_description
1 polymer ?
#
loop_
_entity_poly.entity_id
_entity_poly.type
_entity_poly.pdbx_seq_one_letter_code
_entity_poly.pdbx_strand_id
1 'polypeptide(L)'
;MPELPRKKVGIVACSGEELAEGTVTRLAALKVLEQLRPADTVTICLPLFLAGGEGDRAFARFYPTVAIDGCDQRCAARATKLYSGKPAASVVVTDLIIEHGLGKPEGLRSLNPAGLQTVEVTALHVAGLVDSFLDKHWDRRRGEFIQEMPQPEAGQPVEATCSCVSGIPIQKVEINGKTVTLVALPLIFEQFRQDGKMPANGTLGELLETVRVYNAIPAAEEETYAAALLLAYLEFCKNKEAAA
;
A
#
# COMPACT_ATOMS: atom_id res chain seq x y z
N MET A 1 6.70 21.33 -10.12
CA MET A 1 7.00 19.88 -10.14
C MET A 1 5.84 19.19 -9.43
N PRO A 2 5.25 18.10 -9.93
CA PRO A 2 4.42 17.28 -9.06
C PRO A 2 5.38 16.57 -8.09
N GLU A 3 5.38 17.02 -6.84
CA GLU A 3 6.03 16.32 -5.74
C GLU A 3 5.43 14.92 -5.65
N LEU A 4 6.28 13.89 -5.70
CA LEU A 4 5.81 12.52 -5.45
C LEU A 4 5.49 12.42 -3.95
N PRO A 5 4.33 11.87 -3.57
CA PRO A 5 3.97 11.78 -2.16
C PRO A 5 5.00 10.98 -1.37
N ARG A 6 5.19 11.36 -0.10
CA ARG A 6 6.07 10.68 0.85
C ARG A 6 5.85 9.17 0.80
N LYS A 7 6.93 8.39 0.86
CA LYS A 7 6.86 6.93 0.99
C LYS A 7 6.08 6.60 2.26
N LYS A 8 4.98 5.87 2.10
CA LYS A 8 4.17 5.35 3.21
C LYS A 8 4.34 3.84 3.31
N VAL A 9 4.17 3.31 4.51
CA VAL A 9 4.07 1.87 4.78
C VAL A 9 2.63 1.51 5.08
N GLY A 10 2.12 0.49 4.40
CA GLY A 10 0.78 -0.04 4.63
C GLY A 10 0.75 -0.97 5.81
N ILE A 11 -0.31 -0.92 6.61
CA ILE A 11 -0.57 -1.88 7.68
C ILE A 11 -1.92 -2.52 7.42
N VAL A 12 -1.94 -3.84 7.25
CA VAL A 12 -3.17 -4.62 7.11
C VAL A 12 -3.32 -5.54 8.31
N ALA A 13 -4.32 -5.26 9.15
CA ALA A 13 -4.67 -6.13 10.26
C ALA A 13 -5.70 -7.17 9.83
N CYS A 14 -5.60 -8.39 10.34
CA CYS A 14 -6.67 -9.37 10.17
C CYS A 14 -7.95 -8.91 10.90
N SER A 15 -9.12 -9.30 10.41
CA SER A 15 -10.39 -8.96 11.06
C SER A 15 -10.48 -9.61 12.44
N GLY A 16 -10.12 -10.90 12.51
CA GLY A 16 -9.95 -11.65 13.76
C GLY A 16 -11.12 -11.53 14.74
N GLU A 17 -12.34 -11.37 14.23
CA GLU A 17 -13.52 -10.98 15.01
C GLU A 17 -13.92 -12.00 16.08
N GLU A 18 -13.48 -13.26 15.93
CA GLU A 18 -13.82 -14.38 16.81
C GLU A 18 -12.74 -14.66 17.88
N LEU A 19 -11.62 -13.92 17.89
CA LEU A 19 -10.46 -14.19 18.75
C LEU A 19 -9.93 -12.91 19.41
N ALA A 20 -9.43 -13.01 20.65
CA ALA A 20 -8.85 -11.88 21.36
C ALA A 20 -7.59 -11.35 20.65
N GLU A 21 -6.78 -12.25 20.08
CA GLU A 21 -5.61 -11.94 19.27
C GLU A 21 -5.98 -11.13 18.01
N GLY A 22 -7.19 -11.30 17.48
CA GLY A 22 -7.72 -10.47 16.40
C GLY A 22 -8.08 -9.04 16.82
N THR A 23 -8.51 -8.85 18.07
CA THR A 23 -8.63 -7.51 18.65
C THR A 23 -7.25 -6.90 18.88
N VAL A 24 -6.26 -7.70 19.28
CA VAL A 24 -4.87 -7.25 19.42
C VAL A 24 -4.33 -6.72 18.08
N THR A 25 -4.54 -7.42 16.96
CA THR A 25 -4.05 -6.94 15.64
C THR A 25 -4.59 -5.56 15.28
N ARG A 26 -5.91 -5.36 15.44
CA ARG A 26 -6.60 -4.12 15.09
C ARG A 26 -6.18 -2.96 15.98
N LEU A 27 -6.06 -3.18 17.29
CA LEU A 27 -5.60 -2.16 18.23
C LEU A 27 -4.12 -1.84 18.06
N ALA A 28 -3.28 -2.83 17.75
CA ALA A 28 -1.87 -2.60 17.46
C ALA A 28 -1.70 -1.77 16.17
N ALA A 29 -2.43 -2.11 15.10
CA ALA A 29 -2.44 -1.33 13.87
C ALA A 29 -2.90 0.11 14.10
N LEU A 30 -3.99 0.30 14.86
CA LEU A 30 -4.50 1.63 15.22
C LEU A 30 -3.47 2.43 16.02
N LYS A 31 -2.82 1.82 17.01
CA LYS A 31 -1.78 2.47 17.81
C LYS A 31 -0.60 2.91 16.94
N VAL A 32 -0.15 2.07 15.99
CA VAL A 32 0.91 2.47 15.06
C VAL A 32 0.45 3.66 14.20
N LEU A 33 -0.76 3.58 13.67
CA LEU A 33 -1.33 4.61 12.80
C LEU A 33 -1.52 5.96 13.52
N GLU A 34 -2.00 5.97 14.77
CA GLU A 34 -2.38 7.21 15.45
C GLU A 34 -1.31 7.76 16.36
N GLN A 35 -0.46 6.91 16.94
CA GLN A 35 0.46 7.30 18.02
C GLN A 35 1.93 7.14 17.63
N LEU A 36 2.30 6.05 16.96
CA LEU A 36 3.72 5.74 16.73
C LEU A 36 4.25 6.35 15.42
N ARG A 37 3.54 6.15 14.30
CA ARG A 37 3.99 6.55 12.95
C ARG A 37 2.87 7.16 12.09
N PRO A 38 2.14 8.18 12.58
CA PRO A 38 1.03 8.80 11.83
C PRO A 38 1.46 9.44 10.52
N ALA A 39 2.69 9.98 10.47
CA ALA A 39 3.23 10.61 9.28
C ALA A 39 3.69 9.62 8.20
N ASP A 40 3.89 8.35 8.55
CA ASP A 40 4.62 7.39 7.71
C ASP A 40 3.81 6.13 7.38
N THR A 41 2.66 5.96 8.03
CA THR A 41 1.81 4.77 7.83
C THR A 41 0.45 5.11 7.26
N VAL A 42 -0.17 4.10 6.66
CA VAL A 42 -1.58 4.06 6.26
C VAL A 42 -2.16 2.71 6.64
N THR A 43 -3.45 2.64 6.94
CA THR A 43 -4.13 1.37 7.23
C THR A 43 -4.82 0.84 5.98
N ILE A 44 -4.86 -0.48 5.85
CA ILE A 44 -5.58 -1.21 4.81
C ILE A 44 -6.68 -2.01 5.48
N CYS A 45 -7.92 -1.73 5.08
CA CYS A 45 -9.09 -2.42 5.60
C CYS A 45 -9.20 -3.80 4.94
N LEU A 46 -8.84 -4.87 5.66
CA LEU A 46 -8.88 -6.23 5.10
C LEU A 46 -10.24 -6.61 4.49
N PRO A 47 -11.41 -6.33 5.13
CA PRO A 47 -12.71 -6.58 4.50
C PRO A 47 -12.89 -5.88 3.14
N LEU A 48 -12.53 -4.59 3.02
CA LEU A 48 -12.64 -3.85 1.77
C LEU A 48 -11.65 -4.37 0.72
N PHE A 49 -10.43 -4.68 1.16
CA PHE A 49 -9.38 -5.27 0.34
C PHE A 49 -9.85 -6.61 -0.28
N LEU A 50 -10.51 -7.46 0.51
CA LEU A 50 -11.11 -8.70 0.05
C LEU A 50 -12.28 -8.46 -0.91
N ALA A 51 -13.12 -7.45 -0.64
CA ALA A 51 -14.29 -7.11 -1.44
C ALA A 51 -13.97 -6.45 -2.80
N GLY A 52 -12.71 -6.16 -3.11
CA GLY A 52 -12.33 -5.54 -4.38
C GLY A 52 -11.92 -4.07 -4.27
N GLY A 53 -11.56 -3.58 -3.09
CA GLY A 53 -11.03 -2.22 -2.91
C GLY A 53 -9.76 -1.98 -3.73
N GLU A 54 -9.92 -1.46 -4.95
CA GLU A 54 -8.82 -1.27 -5.91
C GLU A 54 -7.75 -0.32 -5.38
N GLY A 55 -8.17 0.73 -4.64
CA GLY A 55 -7.27 1.64 -3.95
C GLY A 55 -6.35 0.92 -2.96
N ASP A 56 -6.89 0.08 -2.08
CA ASP A 56 -6.06 -0.62 -1.09
C ASP A 56 -5.16 -1.68 -1.75
N ARG A 57 -5.67 -2.38 -2.77
CA ARG A 57 -4.91 -3.36 -3.56
C ARG A 57 -3.76 -2.73 -4.32
N ALA A 58 -4.00 -1.59 -4.95
CA ALA A 58 -2.97 -0.80 -5.60
C ALA A 58 -1.91 -0.38 -4.60
N PHE A 59 -2.32 0.09 -3.42
CA PHE A 59 -1.38 0.55 -2.39
C PHE A 59 -0.43 -0.58 -2.01
N ALA A 60 -1.01 -1.72 -1.60
CA ALA A 60 -0.23 -2.87 -1.16
C ALA A 60 0.68 -3.46 -2.24
N ARG A 61 0.41 -3.17 -3.52
CA ARG A 61 1.27 -3.58 -4.62
C ARG A 61 2.45 -2.66 -4.81
N PHE A 62 2.23 -1.35 -4.67
CA PHE A 62 3.26 -0.34 -4.97
C PHE A 62 4.08 0.07 -3.76
N TYR A 63 3.57 -0.15 -2.55
CA TYR A 63 4.20 0.28 -1.30
C TYR A 63 4.42 -0.91 -0.35
N PRO A 64 5.49 -0.89 0.47
CA PRO A 64 5.74 -1.93 1.45
C PRO A 64 4.56 -2.01 2.42
N THR A 65 4.11 -3.24 2.69
CA THR A 65 2.94 -3.50 3.54
C THR A 65 3.27 -4.55 4.59
N VAL A 66 2.99 -4.23 5.86
CA VAL A 66 3.06 -5.14 7.00
C VAL A 66 1.69 -5.79 7.19
N ALA A 67 1.63 -7.11 7.14
CA ALA A 67 0.45 -7.87 7.51
C ALA A 67 0.54 -8.29 8.98
N ILE A 68 -0.51 -8.01 9.76
CA ILE A 68 -0.63 -8.40 11.17
C ILE A 68 -1.79 -9.38 11.31
N ASP A 69 -1.48 -10.60 11.72
CA ASP A 69 -2.42 -11.71 11.83
C ASP A 69 -2.54 -12.21 13.27
N GLY A 70 -3.77 -12.44 13.74
CA GLY A 70 -4.03 -12.92 15.09
C GLY A 70 -3.72 -14.40 15.29
N CYS A 71 -3.58 -15.17 14.19
CA CYS A 71 -3.35 -16.61 14.22
C CYS A 71 -2.68 -17.11 12.93
N ASP A 72 -2.30 -18.38 12.91
CA ASP A 72 -1.60 -19.03 11.79
C ASP A 72 -2.41 -19.18 10.50
N GLN A 73 -3.71 -18.86 10.51
CA GLN A 73 -4.49 -18.80 9.28
C GLN A 73 -4.00 -17.68 8.34
N ARG A 74 -3.34 -16.66 8.89
CA ARG A 74 -2.65 -15.59 8.15
C ARG A 74 -3.53 -14.90 7.12
N CYS A 75 -4.77 -14.58 7.48
CA CYS A 75 -5.76 -14.02 6.57
C CYS A 75 -5.28 -12.75 5.87
N ALA A 76 -4.66 -11.83 6.62
CA ALA A 76 -4.14 -10.57 6.10
C ALA A 76 -2.97 -10.84 5.14
N ALA A 77 -1.95 -11.58 5.58
CA ALA A 77 -0.79 -11.86 4.74
C ALA A 77 -1.15 -12.63 3.45
N ARG A 78 -2.08 -13.59 3.54
CA ARG A 78 -2.56 -14.36 2.38
C ARG A 78 -3.35 -13.49 1.41
N ALA A 79 -4.22 -12.63 1.91
CA ALA A 79 -4.97 -11.70 1.08
C ALA A 79 -4.02 -10.76 0.33
N THR A 80 -3.06 -10.14 1.03
CA THR A 80 -2.05 -9.28 0.42
C THR A 80 -1.28 -10.02 -0.67
N LYS A 81 -0.78 -11.24 -0.36
CA LYS A 81 -0.09 -12.08 -1.34
C LYS A 81 -0.92 -12.36 -2.59
N LEU A 82 -2.20 -12.68 -2.41
CA LEU A 82 -3.09 -13.05 -3.50
C LEU A 82 -3.40 -11.87 -4.43
N TYR A 83 -3.69 -10.69 -3.88
CA TYR A 83 -4.21 -9.57 -4.67
C TYR A 83 -3.16 -8.51 -5.04
N SER A 84 -2.06 -8.42 -4.28
CA SER A 84 -1.10 -7.31 -4.38
C SER A 84 0.36 -7.74 -4.35
N GLY A 85 0.67 -9.03 -4.15
CA GLY A 85 2.03 -9.53 -4.05
C GLY A 85 2.48 -9.73 -2.60
N LYS A 86 3.71 -10.23 -2.41
CA LYS A 86 4.21 -10.63 -1.10
C LYS A 86 4.24 -9.43 -0.14
N PRO A 87 3.66 -9.53 1.08
CA PRO A 87 3.81 -8.48 2.08
C PRO A 87 5.29 -8.31 2.46
N ALA A 88 5.69 -7.08 2.78
CA ALA A 88 7.05 -6.75 3.18
C ALA A 88 7.43 -7.39 4.53
N ALA A 89 6.45 -7.55 5.42
CA ALA A 89 6.56 -8.38 6.61
C ALA A 89 5.21 -9.01 6.96
N SER A 90 5.27 -10.15 7.67
CA SER A 90 4.10 -10.83 8.24
C SER A 90 4.38 -11.08 9.72
N VAL A 91 3.51 -10.53 10.57
CA VAL A 91 3.55 -10.64 12.02
C VAL A 91 2.38 -11.52 12.45
N VAL A 92 2.63 -12.53 13.29
CA VAL A 92 1.57 -13.31 13.91
C VAL A 92 1.58 -13.10 15.42
N VAL A 93 0.47 -12.65 15.97
CA VAL A 93 0.37 -12.26 17.38
C VAL A 93 0.63 -13.45 18.31
N THR A 94 0.19 -14.66 17.95
CA THR A 94 0.48 -15.88 18.74
C THR A 94 1.97 -16.18 18.82
N ASP A 95 2.72 -15.93 17.74
CA ASP A 95 4.18 -16.10 17.74
C ASP A 95 4.84 -15.11 18.70
N LEU A 96 4.42 -13.84 18.68
CA LEU A 96 4.94 -12.80 19.58
C LEU A 96 4.63 -13.10 21.06
N ILE A 97 3.45 -13.62 21.37
CA ILE A 97 3.07 -14.04 22.73
C ILE A 97 4.04 -15.11 23.25
N ILE A 98 4.36 -16.10 22.41
CA ILE A 98 5.29 -17.18 22.76
C ILE A 98 6.71 -16.64 22.91
N GLU A 99 7.19 -15.87 21.93
CA GLU A 99 8.54 -15.32 21.90
C GLU A 99 8.85 -14.44 23.12
N HIS A 100 7.86 -13.64 23.56
CA HIS A 100 8.02 -12.69 24.66
C HIS A 100 7.47 -13.23 26.00
N GLY A 101 6.98 -14.47 26.06
CA GLY A 101 6.44 -15.08 27.28
C GLY A 101 5.25 -14.32 27.87
N LEU A 102 4.36 -13.79 27.02
CA LEU A 102 3.23 -12.95 27.46
C LEU A 102 2.07 -13.79 28.00
N GLY A 103 1.25 -13.18 28.85
CA GLY A 103 -0.01 -13.77 29.29
C GLY A 103 -1.00 -13.92 28.12
N LYS A 104 -1.97 -14.83 28.29
CA LYS A 104 -3.01 -15.07 27.27
C LYS A 104 -3.94 -13.85 27.12
N PRO A 105 -4.08 -13.28 25.92
CA PRO A 105 -5.12 -12.27 25.66
C PRO A 105 -6.51 -12.87 25.80
N GLU A 106 -7.40 -12.13 26.44
CA GLU A 106 -8.81 -12.50 26.56
C GLU A 106 -9.70 -11.28 26.33
N GLY A 107 -10.91 -11.53 25.84
CA GLY A 107 -11.92 -10.51 25.57
C GLY A 107 -11.89 -10.02 24.12
N LEU A 108 -13.07 -10.01 23.49
CA LEU A 108 -13.22 -9.57 22.10
C LEU A 108 -13.38 -8.05 22.00
N ARG A 109 -14.20 -7.46 22.87
CA ARG A 109 -14.48 -6.01 22.87
C ARG A 109 -13.55 -5.23 23.78
N SER A 110 -13.20 -5.81 24.92
CA SER A 110 -12.31 -5.21 25.92
C SER A 110 -11.29 -6.27 26.29
N LEU A 111 -10.02 -5.99 26.00
CA LEU A 111 -8.94 -6.90 26.34
C LEU A 111 -8.66 -6.89 27.84
N ASN A 112 -8.25 -8.04 28.36
CA ASN A 112 -7.64 -8.15 29.67
C ASN A 112 -6.25 -7.44 29.69
N PRO A 113 -5.62 -7.23 30.86
CA PRO A 113 -4.31 -6.58 30.94
C PRO A 113 -3.22 -7.27 30.10
N ALA A 114 -3.25 -8.61 30.01
CA ALA A 114 -2.33 -9.36 29.17
C ALA A 114 -2.51 -9.01 27.68
N GLY A 115 -3.76 -8.92 27.20
CA GLY A 115 -4.06 -8.50 25.83
C GLY A 115 -3.61 -7.07 25.53
N LEU A 116 -3.78 -6.14 26.48
CA LEU A 116 -3.27 -4.76 26.34
C LEU A 116 -1.74 -4.72 26.28
N GLN A 117 -1.06 -5.55 27.07
CA GLN A 117 0.39 -5.70 26.98
C GLN A 117 0.82 -6.26 25.62
N THR A 118 0.10 -7.26 25.09
CA THR A 118 0.35 -7.81 23.76
C THR A 118 0.13 -6.77 22.65
N VAL A 119 -0.86 -5.88 22.79
CA VAL A 119 -1.04 -4.74 21.87
C VAL A 119 0.20 -3.86 21.84
N GLU A 120 0.76 -3.52 23.00
CA GLU A 120 1.96 -2.67 23.08
C GLU A 120 3.16 -3.33 22.40
N VAL A 121 3.44 -4.59 22.73
CA VAL A 121 4.54 -5.36 22.12
C VAL A 121 4.37 -5.47 20.61
N THR A 122 3.16 -5.80 20.14
CA THR A 122 2.87 -5.94 18.71
C THR A 122 3.03 -4.60 17.98
N ALA A 123 2.53 -3.51 18.56
CA ALA A 123 2.63 -2.18 17.95
C ALA A 123 4.08 -1.70 17.85
N LEU A 124 4.89 -1.90 18.90
CA LEU A 124 6.31 -1.55 18.89
C LEU A 124 7.10 -2.37 17.86
N HIS A 125 6.82 -3.68 17.77
CA HIS A 125 7.43 -4.54 16.76
C HIS A 125 7.10 -4.07 15.33
N VAL A 126 5.83 -3.77 15.06
CA VAL A 126 5.39 -3.25 13.75
C VAL A 126 5.98 -1.88 13.46
N ALA A 127 6.09 -0.97 14.44
CA ALA A 127 6.72 0.32 14.24
C ALA A 127 8.21 0.18 13.86
N GLY A 128 8.94 -0.75 14.49
CA GLY A 128 10.32 -1.05 14.10
C GLY A 128 10.44 -1.60 12.67
N LEU A 129 9.48 -2.41 12.22
CA LEU A 129 9.42 -2.86 10.83
C LEU A 129 9.19 -1.68 9.87
N VAL A 130 8.25 -0.79 10.19
CA VAL A 130 7.96 0.43 9.43
C VAL A 130 9.23 1.28 9.26
N ASP A 131 9.94 1.56 10.36
CA ASP A 131 11.19 2.32 10.33
C ASP A 131 12.21 1.69 9.39
N SER A 132 12.37 0.37 9.49
CA SER A 132 13.32 -0.37 8.66
C SER A 132 12.99 -0.34 7.16
N PHE A 133 11.75 0.01 6.79
CA PHE A 133 11.28 0.05 5.40
C PHE A 133 11.39 1.44 4.78
N LEU A 134 11.27 2.50 5.58
CA LEU A 134 11.31 3.88 5.08
C LEU A 134 12.67 4.23 4.46
N ASP A 135 13.75 3.69 5.01
CA ASP A 135 15.12 3.94 4.52
C ASP A 135 15.55 3.02 3.37
N LYS A 136 14.67 2.11 2.91
CA LYS A 136 15.00 1.12 1.87
C LYS A 136 14.23 1.36 0.58
N HIS A 137 14.80 0.89 -0.52
CA HIS A 137 14.08 0.85 -1.80
C HIS A 137 13.28 -0.46 -1.87
N TRP A 138 11.95 -0.37 -1.93
CA TRP A 138 11.06 -1.54 -2.06
C TRP A 138 10.88 -1.89 -3.55
N ASP A 139 11.34 -3.07 -3.96
CA ASP A 139 11.06 -3.66 -5.27
C ASP A 139 9.69 -4.34 -5.24
N ARG A 140 8.71 -3.63 -5.78
CA ARG A 140 7.33 -4.10 -5.97
C ARG A 140 7.18 -5.34 -6.87
N ARG A 141 8.11 -5.64 -7.78
CA ARG A 141 8.00 -6.83 -8.66
C ARG A 141 8.43 -8.09 -7.92
N ARG A 142 9.46 -7.97 -7.09
CA ARG A 142 10.02 -9.10 -6.33
C ARG A 142 9.41 -9.24 -4.94
N GLY A 143 8.86 -8.16 -4.40
CA GLY A 143 8.43 -8.08 -3.00
C GLY A 143 9.62 -8.12 -2.06
N GLU A 144 10.70 -7.44 -2.42
CA GLU A 144 11.99 -7.45 -1.72
C GLU A 144 12.60 -6.04 -1.66
N PHE A 145 13.55 -5.81 -0.74
CA PHE A 145 14.27 -4.54 -0.67
C PHE A 145 15.55 -4.57 -1.51
N ILE A 146 15.81 -3.50 -2.26
CA ILE A 146 17.07 -3.24 -2.98
C ILE A 146 17.87 -2.19 -2.18
N GLN A 147 19.19 -2.33 -2.08
CA GLN A 147 20.05 -1.37 -1.38
C GLN A 147 20.37 -0.12 -2.23
N GLU A 148 20.11 1.05 -1.61
CA GLU A 148 20.54 2.44 -1.84
C GLU A 148 19.98 3.32 -2.99
N MET A 149 19.47 4.52 -2.60
CA MET A 149 19.75 5.89 -3.13
C MET A 149 18.94 6.97 -2.34
N PRO A 150 19.34 8.27 -2.34
CA PRO A 150 19.16 9.22 -1.23
C PRO A 150 17.74 9.81 -1.03
N GLN A 151 17.49 10.26 0.21
CA GLN A 151 16.25 10.86 0.70
C GLN A 151 15.91 12.20 0.01
N PRO A 152 14.65 12.45 -0.39
CA PRO A 152 14.16 13.80 -0.64
C PRO A 152 13.72 14.48 0.67
N GLU A 153 14.00 15.77 0.76
CA GLU A 153 13.73 16.63 1.91
C GLU A 153 12.23 16.80 2.25
N ALA A 154 12.00 17.13 3.52
CA ALA A 154 10.70 17.26 4.16
C ALA A 154 9.95 18.58 3.82
N GLY A 155 8.64 18.48 3.55
CA GLY A 155 7.74 19.63 3.46
C GLY A 155 6.25 19.31 3.69
N GLN A 156 5.79 19.56 4.93
CA GLN A 156 4.44 19.93 5.43
C GLN A 156 3.16 19.12 5.07
N PRO A 157 2.01 19.45 5.71
CA PRO A 157 1.43 18.75 6.85
C PRO A 157 0.58 17.53 6.46
N VAL A 158 0.60 16.52 7.34
CA VAL A 158 -0.07 15.24 7.16
C VAL A 158 -1.50 15.33 7.68
N GLU A 159 -2.49 15.32 6.79
CA GLU A 159 -3.85 14.93 7.14
C GLU A 159 -3.92 13.39 7.28
N ALA A 160 -4.54 12.92 8.37
CA ALA A 160 -4.84 11.52 8.56
C ALA A 160 -5.92 11.09 7.54
N THR A 161 -5.51 10.47 6.44
CA THR A 161 -6.44 10.01 5.41
C THR A 161 -6.89 8.58 5.69
N CYS A 162 -8.15 8.49 6.12
CA CYS A 162 -8.96 7.27 6.15
C CYS A 162 -9.10 6.65 4.74
N SER A 163 -9.52 5.38 4.70
CA SER A 163 -9.75 4.45 3.58
C SER A 163 -10.34 4.98 2.25
N CYS A 164 -10.79 6.24 2.18
CA CYS A 164 -11.29 6.88 0.97
C CYS A 164 -10.17 7.49 0.09
N VAL A 165 -8.97 7.72 0.64
CA VAL A 165 -7.82 8.26 -0.08
C VAL A 165 -6.58 7.49 0.37
N SER A 166 -6.30 6.37 -0.29
CA SER A 166 -5.21 5.43 0.00
C SER A 166 -3.78 6.00 -0.09
N GLY A 167 -3.60 7.33 -0.15
CA GLY A 167 -2.31 7.98 -0.35
C GLY A 167 -1.65 7.69 -1.70
N ILE A 168 -2.35 6.98 -2.59
CA ILE A 168 -1.84 6.62 -3.92
C ILE A 168 -1.91 7.85 -4.82
N PRO A 169 -0.83 8.16 -5.55
CA PRO A 169 -0.85 9.20 -6.57
C PRO A 169 -1.98 8.98 -7.57
N ILE A 170 -2.83 10.00 -7.72
CA ILE A 170 -3.81 10.10 -8.79
C ILE A 170 -3.31 11.10 -9.84
N GLN A 171 -3.68 10.90 -11.10
CA GLN A 171 -3.44 11.87 -12.16
C GLN A 171 -4.73 12.14 -12.91
N LYS A 172 -5.01 13.43 -13.18
CA LYS A 172 -6.11 13.84 -14.05
C LYS A 172 -5.64 13.81 -15.50
N VAL A 173 -6.41 13.18 -16.37
CA VAL A 173 -6.14 13.07 -17.81
C VAL A 173 -7.41 13.49 -18.57
N GLU A 174 -7.23 14.26 -19.64
CA GLU A 174 -8.33 14.60 -20.54
C GLU A 174 -8.60 13.43 -21.50
N ILE A 175 -9.81 12.89 -21.44
CA ILE A 175 -10.28 11.78 -22.28
C ILE A 175 -11.61 12.18 -22.90
N ASN A 176 -11.65 12.29 -24.24
CA ASN A 176 -12.84 12.74 -24.98
C ASN A 176 -13.42 14.09 -24.49
N GLY A 177 -12.55 15.04 -24.13
CA GLY A 177 -12.94 16.34 -23.57
C GLY A 177 -13.54 16.30 -22.17
N LYS A 178 -13.41 15.16 -21.47
CA LYS A 178 -13.76 15.01 -20.05
C LYS A 178 -12.48 14.80 -19.23
N THR A 179 -12.36 15.51 -18.12
CA THR A 179 -11.32 15.26 -17.14
C THR A 179 -11.62 13.99 -16.35
N VAL A 180 -10.85 12.92 -16.57
CA VAL A 180 -10.93 11.65 -15.84
C VAL A 180 -9.80 11.58 -14.82
N THR A 181 -10.11 11.13 -13.60
CA THR A 181 -9.09 10.90 -12.56
C THR A 181 -8.68 9.44 -12.58
N LEU A 182 -7.40 9.17 -12.83
CA LEU A 182 -6.85 7.82 -12.88
C LEU A 182 -5.96 7.54 -11.66
N VAL A 183 -6.23 6.43 -10.98
CA VAL A 183 -5.50 5.93 -9.82
C VAL A 183 -4.22 5.24 -10.25
N ALA A 184 -3.15 5.46 -9.48
CA ALA A 184 -1.83 4.87 -9.66
C ALA A 184 -1.11 5.22 -10.98
N LEU A 185 -1.70 6.06 -11.84
CA LEU A 185 -1.15 6.35 -13.17
C LEU A 185 0.31 6.84 -13.14
N PRO A 186 0.73 7.78 -12.25
CA PRO A 186 2.13 8.17 -12.15
C PRO A 186 3.07 7.00 -11.79
N LEU A 187 2.62 6.08 -10.96
CA LEU A 187 3.40 4.90 -10.55
C LEU A 187 3.48 3.85 -11.66
N ILE A 188 2.44 3.74 -12.47
CA ILE A 188 2.40 2.89 -13.66
C ILE A 188 3.36 3.43 -14.71
N PHE A 189 3.37 4.74 -14.97
CA PHE A 189 4.32 5.36 -15.91
C PHE A 189 5.77 5.21 -15.45
N GLU A 190 6.07 5.46 -14.17
CA GLU A 190 7.40 5.22 -13.63
C GLU A 190 7.79 3.73 -13.74
N GLN A 191 6.84 2.79 -13.56
CA GLN A 191 7.09 1.36 -13.82
C GLN A 191 7.51 1.12 -15.26
N PHE A 192 6.70 1.58 -16.20
CA PHE A 192 6.96 1.33 -17.62
C PHE A 192 8.32 1.91 -18.04
N ARG A 193 8.68 3.09 -17.54
CA ARG A 193 9.99 3.70 -17.85
C ARG A 193 11.14 2.87 -17.29
N GLN A 194 11.05 2.44 -16.03
CA GLN A 194 12.06 1.57 -15.39
C GLN A 194 12.22 0.22 -16.10
N ASP A 195 11.19 -0.24 -16.81
CA ASP A 195 11.19 -1.50 -17.57
C ASP A 195 11.77 -1.34 -18.98
N GLY A 196 12.16 -0.12 -19.38
CA GLY A 196 12.55 0.19 -20.74
C GLY A 196 11.36 0.17 -21.73
N LYS A 197 10.13 0.17 -21.23
CA LYS A 197 8.91 0.16 -22.04
C LYS A 197 8.56 1.57 -22.48
N MET A 198 9.18 1.99 -23.58
CA MET A 198 8.98 3.33 -24.15
C MET A 198 7.55 3.49 -24.72
N PRO A 199 7.00 4.72 -24.75
CA PRO A 199 5.69 5.01 -25.33
C PRO A 199 5.70 4.81 -26.86
N ALA A 200 5.49 3.57 -27.28
CA ALA A 200 5.32 3.16 -28.67
C ALA A 200 4.10 2.23 -28.81
N ASN A 201 3.61 2.03 -30.04
CA ASN A 201 2.38 1.26 -30.31
C ASN A 201 2.37 -0.16 -29.71
N GLY A 202 3.54 -0.81 -29.56
CA GLY A 202 3.65 -2.15 -28.96
C GLY A 202 3.47 -2.20 -27.44
N THR A 203 3.63 -1.07 -26.74
CA THR A 203 3.56 -0.97 -25.28
C THR A 203 2.19 -0.51 -24.79
N LEU A 204 1.37 0.04 -25.70
CA LEU A 204 0.13 0.72 -25.35
C LEU A 204 -0.95 -0.25 -24.83
N GLY A 205 -1.06 -1.43 -25.44
CA GLY A 205 -1.99 -2.46 -24.97
C GLY A 205 -1.66 -2.93 -23.55
N GLU A 206 -0.37 -3.12 -23.24
CA GLU A 206 0.06 -3.51 -21.89
C GLU A 206 -0.17 -2.40 -20.87
N LEU A 207 0.06 -1.13 -21.25
CA LEU A 207 -0.20 0.03 -20.42
C LEU A 207 -1.70 0.13 -20.08
N LEU A 208 -2.55 0.01 -21.09
CA LEU A 208 -4.00 0.04 -20.94
C LEU A 208 -4.49 -1.07 -20.00
N GLU A 209 -4.02 -2.30 -20.19
CA GLU A 209 -4.38 -3.42 -19.31
C GLU A 209 -3.89 -3.20 -17.87
N THR A 210 -2.70 -2.64 -17.68
CA THR A 210 -2.19 -2.30 -16.35
C THR A 210 -3.02 -1.20 -15.68
N VAL A 211 -3.44 -0.18 -16.43
CA VAL A 211 -4.30 0.90 -15.93
C VAL A 211 -5.69 0.36 -15.58
N ARG A 212 -6.22 -0.56 -16.39
CA ARG A 212 -7.54 -1.21 -16.19
C ARG A 212 -7.64 -1.98 -14.86
N VAL A 213 -6.51 -2.43 -14.30
CA VAL A 213 -6.49 -3.11 -12.99
C VAL A 213 -7.00 -2.21 -11.85
N TYR A 214 -6.87 -0.89 -11.97
CA TYR A 214 -7.20 0.07 -10.90
C TYR A 214 -8.18 1.15 -11.32
N ASN A 215 -8.67 1.07 -12.56
CA ASN A 215 -9.49 2.10 -13.16
C ASN A 215 -10.53 1.43 -14.05
N ALA A 216 -11.79 1.82 -13.87
CA ALA A 216 -12.84 1.42 -14.80
C ALA A 216 -12.59 2.08 -16.17
N ILE A 217 -12.40 1.24 -17.19
CA ILE A 217 -12.28 1.66 -18.59
C ILE A 217 -13.46 1.06 -19.36
N PRO A 218 -14.42 1.89 -19.83
CA PRO A 218 -15.52 1.41 -20.66
C PRO A 218 -15.00 0.81 -21.96
N ALA A 219 -15.47 -0.39 -22.34
CA ALA A 219 -15.04 -1.06 -23.57
C ALA A 219 -15.27 -0.22 -24.84
N ALA A 220 -16.33 0.60 -24.85
CA ALA A 220 -16.64 1.50 -25.97
C ALA A 220 -15.67 2.69 -26.09
N GLU A 221 -14.91 3.02 -25.04
CA GLU A 221 -14.00 4.16 -25.00
C GLU A 221 -12.53 3.73 -25.02
N GLU A 222 -12.26 2.44 -25.23
CA GLU A 222 -10.95 1.83 -25.07
C GLU A 222 -9.87 2.49 -25.96
N GLU A 223 -10.16 2.70 -27.23
CA GLU A 223 -9.24 3.39 -28.16
C GLU A 223 -8.95 4.83 -27.73
N THR A 224 -9.95 5.50 -27.14
CA THR A 224 -9.81 6.88 -26.68
C THR A 224 -8.93 6.94 -25.42
N TYR A 225 -9.16 6.02 -24.48
CA TYR A 225 -8.31 5.87 -23.30
C TYR A 225 -6.87 5.54 -23.70
N ALA A 226 -6.67 4.62 -24.65
CA ALA A 226 -5.35 4.28 -25.15
C ALA A 226 -4.63 5.51 -25.73
N ALA A 227 -5.29 6.30 -26.59
CA ALA A 227 -4.70 7.51 -27.16
C ALA A 227 -4.32 8.54 -26.07
N ALA A 228 -5.20 8.78 -25.10
CA ALA A 228 -4.96 9.72 -24.01
C ALA A 228 -3.82 9.26 -23.08
N LEU A 229 -3.77 7.96 -22.75
CA LEU A 229 -2.71 7.35 -21.95
C LEU A 229 -1.35 7.43 -22.65
N LEU A 230 -1.30 7.24 -23.98
CA LEU A 230 -0.07 7.38 -24.75
C LEU A 230 0.48 8.81 -24.65
N LEU A 231 -0.39 9.81 -24.85
CA LEU A 231 -0.01 11.24 -24.76
C LEU A 231 0.48 11.59 -23.35
N ALA A 232 -0.25 11.17 -22.32
CA ALA A 232 0.13 11.40 -20.93
C ALA A 232 1.45 10.72 -20.58
N TYR A 233 1.71 9.51 -21.10
CA TYR A 233 2.96 8.80 -20.86
C TYR A 233 4.15 9.43 -21.60
N LEU A 234 3.95 9.88 -22.84
CA LEU A 234 4.95 10.65 -23.60
C LEU A 234 5.36 11.93 -22.84
N GLU A 235 4.38 12.65 -22.32
CA GLU A 235 4.64 13.87 -21.53
C GLU A 235 5.37 13.56 -20.22
N PHE A 236 4.98 12.49 -19.53
CA PHE A 236 5.69 12.01 -18.34
C PHE A 236 7.17 11.72 -18.63
N CYS A 237 7.48 11.01 -19.71
CA CYS A 237 8.87 10.71 -20.09
C CYS A 237 9.68 11.97 -20.40
N LYS A 238 9.14 12.90 -21.19
CA LYS A 238 9.80 14.19 -21.50
C LYS A 238 10.13 14.99 -20.24
N ASN A 239 9.18 15.07 -19.30
CA ASN A 239 9.36 15.81 -18.05
C ASN A 239 10.44 15.18 -17.14
N LYS A 240 10.66 13.87 -17.26
CA LYS A 240 11.70 13.14 -16.51
C LYS A 240 13.08 13.29 -17.15
N GLU A 241 13.16 13.31 -18.47
CA GLU A 241 14.42 13.58 -19.21
C GLU A 241 14.90 15.01 -19.00
N ALA A 242 14.00 16.00 -18.92
CA ALA A 242 14.35 17.40 -18.65
C ALA A 242 14.79 17.68 -17.20
N ALA A 243 14.56 16.73 -16.29
CA ALA A 243 14.90 16.84 -14.87
C ALA A 243 16.13 15.99 -14.46
N ALA A 244 16.75 15.29 -15.42
CA ALA A 244 17.96 14.49 -15.25
C ALA A 244 19.19 15.27 -15.75
#